data_AF-A0A0D0HHV6-F1
#
_entry.id   AF-A0A0D0HHV6-F1
#
_cell.length_a   1.000
_cell.length_b   1.000
_cell.length_c   1.000
_cell.angle_alpha   90.00
_cell.angle_beta   90.00
_cell.angle_gamma   90.00
#
_symmetry.space_group_name_H-M   'P 1'
#
loop_
_entity.id
_entity.type
_entity.pdbx_description
1 polymer ?
#
loop_
_entity_poly.entity_id
_entity_poly.type
_entity_poly.pdbx_seq_one_letter_code
_entity_poly.pdbx_strand_id
1 'polypeptide(L)'
;MPLAGRATKVVDLEGRAVLPGLIDNHTHVIRGGLNYNLELRWDGVRSLAVAMEMLRRQVAITPAPQWVRVVGGFTEHQFAEKRLPTIEELNAAAPDTPVFILHLYDRALLNAAALRVVGYTKDTPEPPGGTILRDAAGNPTGLLLANPNATILYATLAKGPKLPFEYQYNSTRHFMRELNRLGVTGVIDAGGGSQNYPDDYEVIRKLHDAGEMTVRIAYNLFTQKPNAEKEDFVNWTKSVKYHDGTDYFRHNGAGEMLVFSAADFEDFRVARPDLPAQMEDDLEGVVRVLAQNRWPWRMHATYDETISRALDVFEKVNKDIPLDGLNWFFDHAETVTEKSMDRIAALGGGIAVQHRMAYQGEYFVERYGAPAAEATPPVAKMLSKGIKVSAGTDATRVASYNPWVSLAWLVTGKTVGGLRMYPQRNLLDRETALRMWTEYVTWFSNEEGKKGRIAVGQLADLMVPDRDFFTCAEDDIVDTTALLTVVGGKIVWGAGPFASHDAPIPPAMPDWSPVREYGGYGGWGATQRNGAPLQRAAAAAMCGCANACNVHQHAHASAWGSALPTSDAKGFWGTFGCSCWAV
;
A
#
# COMPACT_ATOMS: atom_id res chain seq x y z
N MET A 1 13.07 -30.85 23.41
CA MET A 1 12.51 -29.50 23.58
C MET A 1 11.91 -29.39 24.98
N PRO A 2 12.45 -28.56 25.89
CA PRO A 2 12.10 -28.58 27.32
C PRO A 2 10.67 -28.11 27.66
N LEU A 3 10.00 -27.36 26.77
CA LEU A 3 8.60 -26.92 26.93
C LEU A 3 7.59 -27.78 26.15
N ALA A 4 8.04 -28.77 25.39
CA ALA A 4 7.15 -29.56 24.54
C ALA A 4 6.43 -30.64 25.34
N GLY A 5 5.10 -30.63 25.29
CA GLY A 5 4.24 -31.69 25.80
C GLY A 5 3.70 -32.59 24.69
N ARG A 6 2.86 -33.57 25.04
CA ARG A 6 2.26 -34.51 24.07
C ARG A 6 1.38 -33.84 23.01
N ALA A 7 0.80 -32.67 23.31
CA ALA A 7 -0.04 -31.91 22.40
C ALA A 7 0.73 -30.86 21.58
N THR A 8 2.04 -30.72 21.78
CA THR A 8 2.84 -29.72 21.06
C THR A 8 3.02 -30.14 19.61
N LYS A 9 2.52 -29.31 18.68
CA LYS A 9 2.85 -29.45 17.26
C LYS A 9 4.28 -28.97 17.03
N VAL A 10 5.14 -29.86 16.54
CA VAL A 10 6.51 -29.54 16.14
C VAL A 10 6.53 -29.25 14.65
N VAL A 11 7.14 -28.12 14.27
CA VAL A 11 7.41 -27.75 12.87
C VAL A 11 8.93 -27.63 12.73
N ASP A 12 9.52 -28.51 11.94
CA ASP A 12 10.94 -28.43 11.61
C ASP A 12 11.13 -27.40 10.50
N LEU A 13 11.92 -26.34 10.75
CA LEU A 13 12.17 -25.28 9.78
C LEU A 13 13.24 -25.67 8.74
N GLU A 14 13.85 -26.86 8.89
CA GLU A 14 14.93 -27.39 8.05
C GLU A 14 16.11 -26.40 7.94
N GLY A 15 16.45 -25.75 9.06
CA GLY A 15 17.57 -24.81 9.15
C GLY A 15 17.29 -23.39 8.62
N ARG A 16 16.05 -23.07 8.23
CA ARG A 16 15.68 -21.72 7.75
C ARG A 16 15.62 -20.69 8.88
N ALA A 17 15.93 -19.43 8.52
CA ALA A 17 15.86 -18.30 9.44
C ALA A 17 14.40 -17.94 9.81
N VAL A 18 14.23 -17.32 10.97
CA VAL A 18 12.95 -16.80 11.45
C VAL A 18 13.09 -15.32 11.76
N LEU A 19 12.15 -14.51 11.29
CA LEU A 19 12.02 -13.10 11.63
C LEU A 19 10.79 -12.89 12.51
N PRO A 20 10.75 -11.82 13.34
CA PRO A 20 9.48 -11.34 13.88
C PRO A 20 8.51 -11.07 12.72
N GLY A 21 7.23 -11.31 12.94
CA GLY A 21 6.20 -10.95 11.96
C GLY A 21 6.23 -9.46 11.64
N LEU A 22 6.06 -9.10 10.36
CA LEU A 22 6.07 -7.70 9.93
C LEU A 22 4.77 -7.01 10.35
N ILE A 23 4.87 -5.73 10.71
CA ILE A 23 3.75 -4.89 11.12
C ILE A 23 3.80 -3.59 10.32
N ASP A 24 2.73 -3.32 9.56
CA ASP A 24 2.59 -2.09 8.79
C ASP A 24 2.09 -0.94 9.68
N ASN A 25 2.84 0.18 9.75
CA ASN A 25 2.44 1.32 10.59
C ASN A 25 1.26 2.14 10.01
N HIS A 26 0.92 1.93 8.74
CA HIS A 26 -0.05 2.72 8.03
C HIS A 26 -0.50 1.97 6.79
N THR A 27 -1.74 1.51 6.79
CA THR A 27 -2.40 1.01 5.59
C THR A 27 -3.90 1.24 5.71
N HIS A 28 -4.63 0.99 4.64
CA HIS A 28 -6.10 1.05 4.63
C HIS A 28 -6.69 -0.35 4.44
N VAL A 29 -6.38 -1.26 5.37
CA VAL A 29 -6.71 -2.68 5.27
C VAL A 29 -8.22 -2.93 5.31
N ILE A 30 -8.97 -2.16 6.10
CA ILE A 30 -10.42 -2.34 6.26
C ILE A 30 -11.12 -1.98 4.95
N ARG A 31 -10.86 -0.78 4.42
CA ARG A 31 -11.34 -0.36 3.09
C ARG A 31 -10.83 -1.25 1.96
N GLY A 32 -9.54 -1.57 1.96
CA GLY A 32 -8.89 -2.39 0.92
C GLY A 32 -9.46 -3.80 0.86
N GLY A 33 -9.73 -4.41 2.03
CA GLY A 33 -10.32 -5.74 2.13
C GLY A 33 -11.66 -5.86 1.44
N LEU A 34 -12.52 -4.81 1.51
CA LEU A 34 -13.82 -4.80 0.84
C LEU A 34 -13.75 -4.88 -0.69
N ASN A 35 -12.59 -4.57 -1.28
CA ASN A 35 -12.42 -4.43 -2.73
C ASN A 35 -11.33 -5.33 -3.34
N TYR A 36 -10.48 -5.97 -2.54
CA TYR A 36 -9.35 -6.78 -2.99
C TYR A 36 -9.71 -7.75 -4.13
N ASN A 37 -10.82 -8.48 -4.02
CA ASN A 37 -11.26 -9.43 -5.06
C ASN A 37 -11.80 -8.77 -6.35
N LEU A 38 -12.02 -7.45 -6.39
CA LEU A 38 -12.44 -6.73 -7.59
C LEU A 38 -11.26 -6.13 -8.36
N GLU A 39 -10.08 -6.05 -7.75
CA GLU A 39 -8.96 -5.28 -8.28
C GLU A 39 -8.01 -6.17 -9.09
N LEU A 40 -7.81 -5.81 -10.36
CA LEU A 40 -6.73 -6.33 -11.16
C LEU A 40 -5.44 -5.63 -10.72
N ARG A 41 -4.51 -6.42 -10.17
CA ARG A 41 -3.28 -5.93 -9.56
C ARG A 41 -2.17 -5.81 -10.60
N TRP A 42 -1.64 -4.58 -10.78
CA TRP A 42 -0.48 -4.31 -11.63
C TRP A 42 0.81 -4.12 -10.82
N ASP A 43 0.72 -4.09 -9.50
CA ASP A 43 1.88 -4.04 -8.63
C ASP A 43 2.78 -5.29 -8.80
N GLY A 44 4.07 -5.03 -9.01
CA GLY A 44 5.05 -6.06 -9.35
C GLY A 44 5.04 -6.49 -10.83
N VAL A 45 4.20 -5.92 -11.70
CA VAL A 45 4.24 -6.17 -13.16
C VAL A 45 5.27 -5.26 -13.80
N ARG A 46 6.29 -5.84 -14.45
CA ARG A 46 7.46 -5.10 -14.99
C ARG A 46 7.31 -4.65 -16.45
N SER A 47 6.19 -4.93 -17.11
CA SER A 47 5.93 -4.50 -18.50
C SER A 47 4.47 -4.12 -18.71
N LEU A 48 4.25 -3.00 -19.39
CA LEU A 48 2.92 -2.55 -19.78
C LEU A 48 2.26 -3.53 -20.76
N ALA A 49 3.02 -4.16 -21.67
CA ALA A 49 2.48 -5.18 -22.56
C ALA A 49 1.87 -6.36 -21.77
N VAL A 50 2.53 -6.81 -20.70
CA VAL A 50 2.00 -7.85 -19.80
C VAL A 50 0.76 -7.34 -19.06
N ALA A 51 0.81 -6.12 -18.51
CA ALA A 51 -0.31 -5.50 -17.81
C ALA A 51 -1.57 -5.36 -18.70
N MET A 52 -1.37 -4.99 -19.97
CA MET A 52 -2.46 -4.87 -20.96
C MET A 52 -3.00 -6.24 -21.40
N GLU A 53 -2.18 -7.28 -21.46
CA GLU A 53 -2.66 -8.64 -21.70
C GLU A 53 -3.49 -9.16 -20.52
N MET A 54 -3.05 -8.90 -19.27
CA MET A 54 -3.84 -9.21 -18.07
C MET A 54 -5.20 -8.49 -18.11
N LEU A 55 -5.21 -7.21 -18.50
CA LEU A 55 -6.44 -6.42 -18.68
C LEU A 55 -7.36 -7.05 -19.73
N ARG A 56 -6.86 -7.39 -20.92
CA ARG A 56 -7.67 -8.00 -22.00
C ARG A 56 -8.33 -9.30 -21.57
N ARG A 57 -7.60 -10.16 -20.87
CA ARG A 57 -8.15 -11.42 -20.34
C ARG A 57 -9.21 -11.18 -19.28
N GLN A 58 -8.96 -10.24 -18.37
CA GLN A 58 -9.92 -9.90 -17.34
C GLN A 58 -11.19 -9.30 -17.94
N VAL A 59 -11.05 -8.46 -18.97
CA VAL A 59 -12.17 -7.90 -19.74
C VAL A 59 -13.05 -9.00 -20.34
N ALA A 60 -12.45 -10.06 -20.87
CA ALA A 60 -13.16 -11.16 -21.52
C ALA A 60 -14.05 -11.98 -20.56
N ILE A 61 -13.77 -11.96 -19.25
CA ILE A 61 -14.52 -12.72 -18.24
C ILE A 61 -15.33 -11.86 -17.28
N THR A 62 -15.19 -10.55 -17.32
CA THR A 62 -15.93 -9.61 -16.45
C THR A 62 -17.34 -9.39 -17.00
N PRO A 63 -18.41 -9.80 -16.29
CA PRO A 63 -19.77 -9.68 -16.78
C PRO A 63 -20.34 -8.27 -16.58
N ALA A 64 -21.25 -7.82 -17.43
CA ALA A 64 -22.02 -6.60 -17.16
C ALA A 64 -22.85 -6.74 -15.86
N PRO A 65 -23.00 -5.68 -15.04
CA PRO A 65 -22.50 -4.31 -15.21
C PRO A 65 -21.11 -4.07 -14.55
N GLN A 66 -20.32 -5.12 -14.32
CA GLN A 66 -19.05 -5.05 -13.59
C GLN A 66 -17.94 -4.39 -14.41
N TRP A 67 -16.93 -3.88 -13.72
CA TRP A 67 -15.82 -3.13 -14.31
C TRP A 67 -14.54 -3.89 -14.10
N VAL A 68 -13.57 -3.71 -15.00
CA VAL A 68 -12.17 -4.04 -14.72
C VAL A 68 -11.54 -2.82 -14.07
N ARG A 69 -10.97 -3.01 -12.87
CA ARG A 69 -10.40 -1.92 -12.08
C ARG A 69 -8.95 -2.23 -11.73
N VAL A 70 -8.06 -1.28 -11.98
CA VAL A 70 -6.69 -1.27 -11.45
C VAL A 70 -6.62 -0.08 -10.50
N VAL A 71 -6.43 -0.34 -9.21
CA VAL A 71 -6.54 0.71 -8.18
C VAL A 71 -5.22 0.88 -7.47
N GLY A 72 -4.37 1.74 -8.03
CA GLY A 72 -3.11 2.16 -7.41
C GLY A 72 -2.08 1.05 -7.22
N GLY A 73 -1.05 1.36 -6.43
CA GLY A 73 0.05 0.45 -6.11
C GLY A 73 1.06 0.21 -7.22
N PHE A 74 0.98 0.94 -8.32
CA PHE A 74 1.94 0.88 -9.42
C PHE A 74 2.27 2.29 -9.92
N THR A 75 3.43 2.43 -10.56
CA THR A 75 3.80 3.59 -11.38
C THR A 75 4.19 3.10 -12.77
N GLU A 76 4.01 3.93 -13.80
CA GLU A 76 4.57 3.68 -15.12
C GLU A 76 6.09 3.43 -15.11
N HIS A 77 6.80 4.00 -14.14
CA HIS A 77 8.25 3.84 -14.03
C HIS A 77 8.65 2.39 -13.72
N GLN A 78 7.77 1.55 -13.18
CA GLN A 78 8.07 0.13 -12.97
C GLN A 78 8.04 -0.67 -14.29
N PHE A 79 7.41 -0.14 -15.33
CA PHE A 79 7.31 -0.79 -16.64
C PHE A 79 8.58 -0.56 -17.46
N ALA A 80 8.96 -1.55 -18.26
CA ALA A 80 10.02 -1.42 -19.26
C ALA A 80 9.76 -0.24 -20.22
N GLU A 81 8.50 0.00 -20.56
CA GLU A 81 8.03 1.02 -21.49
C GLU A 81 8.00 2.43 -20.88
N LYS A 82 8.11 2.57 -19.55
CA LYS A 82 8.11 3.85 -18.80
C LYS A 82 6.94 4.78 -19.18
N ARG A 83 5.76 4.19 -19.45
CA ARG A 83 4.53 4.92 -19.80
C ARG A 83 3.28 4.21 -19.30
N LEU A 84 2.20 4.97 -19.18
CA LEU A 84 0.84 4.44 -18.99
C LEU A 84 0.25 3.96 -20.34
N PRO A 85 -0.81 3.14 -20.33
CA PRO A 85 -1.57 2.85 -21.55
C PRO A 85 -2.25 4.12 -22.07
N THR A 86 -2.44 4.21 -23.39
CA THR A 86 -3.25 5.27 -23.98
C THR A 86 -4.74 4.96 -23.88
N ILE A 87 -5.59 5.98 -23.98
CA ILE A 87 -7.05 5.78 -23.98
C ILE A 87 -7.48 4.93 -25.19
N GLU A 88 -6.83 5.10 -26.34
CA GLU A 88 -7.09 4.32 -27.55
C GLU A 88 -6.75 2.84 -27.33
N GLU A 89 -5.63 2.53 -26.67
CA GLU A 89 -5.25 1.17 -26.29
C GLU A 89 -6.31 0.53 -25.36
N LEU A 90 -6.84 1.31 -24.39
CA LEU A 90 -7.90 0.86 -23.49
C LEU A 90 -9.23 0.63 -24.21
N ASN A 91 -9.63 1.54 -25.10
CA ASN A 91 -10.84 1.41 -25.91
C ASN A 91 -10.76 0.19 -26.84
N ALA A 92 -9.60 -0.05 -27.45
CA ALA A 92 -9.37 -1.23 -28.28
C ALA A 92 -9.35 -2.53 -27.46
N ALA A 93 -8.90 -2.49 -26.19
CA ALA A 93 -8.89 -3.63 -25.29
C ALA A 93 -10.26 -3.98 -24.72
N ALA A 94 -11.09 -2.97 -24.48
CA ALA A 94 -12.38 -3.09 -23.82
C ALA A 94 -13.40 -2.13 -24.46
N PRO A 95 -13.99 -2.48 -25.61
CA PRO A 95 -14.97 -1.61 -26.27
C PRO A 95 -16.26 -1.43 -25.45
N ASP A 96 -16.69 -2.50 -24.77
CA ASP A 96 -17.97 -2.59 -24.08
C ASP A 96 -17.87 -2.73 -22.56
N THR A 97 -16.79 -3.33 -22.05
CA THR A 97 -16.56 -3.51 -20.61
C THR A 97 -15.95 -2.23 -20.02
N PRO A 98 -16.55 -1.60 -19.01
CA PRO A 98 -15.95 -0.44 -18.34
C PRO A 98 -14.58 -0.77 -17.73
N VAL A 99 -13.59 0.06 -18.02
CA VAL A 99 -12.24 0.00 -17.45
C VAL A 99 -11.95 1.28 -16.70
N PHE A 100 -11.45 1.14 -15.47
CA PHE A 100 -10.98 2.24 -14.63
C PHE A 100 -9.58 1.93 -14.09
N ILE A 101 -8.60 2.76 -14.43
CA ILE A 101 -7.22 2.64 -13.92
C ILE A 101 -6.92 3.88 -13.09
N LEU A 102 -6.76 3.72 -11.78
CA LEU A 102 -6.25 4.74 -10.89
C LEU A 102 -4.72 4.68 -10.86
N HIS A 103 -4.08 5.76 -11.29
CA HIS A 103 -2.63 5.91 -11.22
C HIS A 103 -2.28 6.79 -10.02
N LEU A 104 -1.87 6.13 -8.94
CA LEU A 104 -1.53 6.77 -7.66
C LEU A 104 -2.64 7.74 -7.23
N TYR A 105 -2.30 8.95 -6.79
CA TYR A 105 -3.26 10.01 -6.48
C TYR A 105 -3.35 11.12 -7.53
N ASP A 106 -2.64 10.97 -8.65
CA ASP A 106 -2.51 12.00 -9.71
C ASP A 106 -3.66 11.90 -10.73
N ARG A 107 -3.96 10.71 -11.26
CA ARG A 107 -4.90 10.60 -12.38
C ARG A 107 -5.65 9.28 -12.44
N ALA A 108 -6.73 9.29 -13.21
CA ALA A 108 -7.42 8.06 -13.61
C ALA A 108 -7.65 8.02 -15.11
N LEU A 109 -7.52 6.83 -15.69
CA LEU A 109 -7.80 6.55 -17.09
C LEU A 109 -9.08 5.71 -17.19
N LEU A 110 -10.01 6.20 -17.99
CA LEU A 110 -11.30 5.58 -18.28
C LEU A 110 -11.39 5.30 -19.78
N ASN A 111 -11.85 4.11 -20.13
CA ASN A 111 -12.28 3.86 -21.50
C ASN A 111 -13.66 4.50 -21.78
N ALA A 112 -14.07 4.52 -23.04
CA ALA A 112 -15.34 5.04 -23.48
C ALA A 112 -16.53 4.34 -22.83
N ALA A 113 -16.43 3.03 -22.55
CA ALA A 113 -17.46 2.29 -21.83
C ALA A 113 -17.64 2.81 -20.39
N ALA A 114 -16.54 3.07 -19.67
CA ALA A 114 -16.58 3.66 -18.35
C ALA A 114 -17.17 5.07 -18.36
N LEU A 115 -16.78 5.93 -19.33
CA LEU A 115 -17.37 7.27 -19.48
C LEU A 115 -18.89 7.23 -19.65
N ARG A 116 -19.40 6.30 -20.48
CA ARG A 116 -20.85 6.13 -20.69
C ARG A 116 -21.58 5.79 -19.40
N VAL A 117 -21.06 4.86 -18.60
CA VAL A 117 -21.74 4.41 -17.36
C VAL A 117 -21.61 5.40 -16.21
N VAL A 118 -20.53 6.18 -16.13
CA VAL A 118 -20.40 7.24 -15.11
C VAL A 118 -21.18 8.51 -15.44
N GLY A 119 -21.60 8.65 -16.71
CA GLY A 119 -22.40 9.76 -17.19
C GLY A 119 -21.63 11.07 -17.40
N TYR A 120 -20.32 11.00 -17.62
CA TYR A 120 -19.53 12.20 -17.93
C TYR A 120 -19.72 12.59 -19.40
N THR A 121 -20.15 13.83 -19.62
CA THR A 121 -20.48 14.40 -20.92
C THR A 121 -19.77 15.74 -21.11
N LYS A 122 -19.91 16.35 -22.29
CA LYS A 122 -19.42 17.70 -22.57
C LYS A 122 -19.96 18.77 -21.59
N ASP A 123 -21.15 18.53 -21.05
CA ASP A 123 -21.88 19.46 -20.18
C ASP A 123 -21.65 19.16 -18.67
N THR A 124 -20.87 18.12 -18.35
CA THR A 124 -20.51 17.82 -16.96
C THR A 124 -19.57 18.91 -16.43
N PRO A 125 -19.91 19.61 -15.34
CA PRO A 125 -19.01 20.59 -14.74
C PRO A 125 -17.78 19.91 -14.12
N GLU A 126 -16.67 20.64 -14.05
CA GLU A 126 -15.48 20.18 -13.34
C GLU A 126 -15.78 20.06 -11.84
N PRO A 127 -15.49 18.92 -11.19
CA PRO A 127 -15.69 18.78 -9.75
C PRO A 127 -14.62 19.56 -8.98
N PRO A 128 -14.91 19.98 -7.74
CA PRO A 128 -13.90 20.56 -6.87
C PRO A 128 -12.70 19.64 -6.73
N GLY A 129 -11.50 20.16 -6.95
CA GLY A 129 -10.27 19.40 -6.78
C GLY A 129 -9.89 18.50 -7.97
N GLY A 130 -10.49 18.64 -9.16
CA GLY A 130 -10.08 17.83 -10.31
C GLY A 130 -10.56 18.34 -11.66
N THR A 131 -9.97 17.76 -12.71
CA THR A 131 -10.21 18.13 -14.11
C THR A 131 -10.55 16.90 -14.96
N ILE A 132 -11.61 17.00 -15.76
CA ILE A 132 -11.99 16.09 -16.82
C ILE A 132 -11.33 16.60 -18.10
N LEU A 133 -10.32 15.89 -18.61
CA LEU A 133 -9.68 16.29 -19.85
C LEU A 133 -10.67 16.13 -21.03
N ARG A 134 -10.72 17.12 -21.91
CA ARG A 134 -11.64 17.19 -23.06
C ARG A 134 -10.89 17.35 -24.37
N ASP A 135 -11.46 16.78 -25.43
CA ASP A 135 -10.98 16.98 -26.80
C ASP A 135 -11.37 18.37 -27.34
N ALA A 136 -10.96 18.67 -28.59
CA ALA A 136 -11.27 19.94 -29.25
C ALA A 136 -12.78 20.17 -29.50
N ALA A 137 -13.60 19.11 -29.43
CA ALA A 137 -15.05 19.19 -29.54
C ALA A 137 -15.75 19.28 -28.17
N GLY A 138 -14.98 19.30 -27.07
CA GLY A 138 -15.48 19.39 -25.70
C GLY A 138 -15.87 18.04 -25.07
N ASN A 139 -15.69 16.92 -25.77
CA ASN A 139 -16.03 15.61 -25.26
C ASN A 139 -14.97 15.13 -24.25
N PRO A 140 -15.36 14.51 -23.12
CA PRO A 140 -14.41 13.89 -22.21
C PRO A 140 -13.54 12.85 -22.93
N THR A 141 -12.23 12.95 -22.77
CA THR A 141 -11.27 12.01 -23.37
C THR A 141 -11.21 10.70 -22.61
N GLY A 142 -11.54 10.70 -21.32
CA GLY A 142 -11.35 9.56 -20.42
C GLY A 142 -10.19 9.72 -19.44
N LEU A 143 -9.40 10.79 -19.57
CA LEU A 143 -8.38 11.14 -18.59
C LEU A 143 -8.95 12.11 -17.54
N LEU A 144 -8.86 11.72 -16.28
CA LEU A 144 -9.18 12.56 -15.11
C LEU A 144 -7.89 12.93 -14.39
N LEU A 145 -7.74 14.20 -14.03
CA LEU A 145 -6.59 14.71 -13.29
C LEU A 145 -7.03 15.19 -11.91
N ALA A 146 -6.29 14.82 -10.88
CA ALA A 146 -6.40 15.39 -9.54
C ALA A 146 -5.72 16.76 -9.53
N ASN A 147 -6.39 17.76 -8.94
CA ASN A 147 -5.79 19.07 -8.67
C ASN A 147 -6.63 19.89 -7.68
N PRO A 148 -6.24 20.06 -6.40
CA PRO A 148 -5.00 19.56 -5.79
C PRO A 148 -5.13 18.16 -5.19
N ASN A 149 -6.28 17.47 -5.32
CA ASN A 149 -6.53 16.21 -4.62
C ASN A 149 -7.31 15.18 -5.43
N ALA A 150 -7.28 13.93 -4.98
CA ALA A 150 -7.85 12.78 -5.69
C ALA A 150 -9.39 12.64 -5.60
N THR A 151 -10.12 13.69 -5.18
CA THR A 151 -11.59 13.60 -4.96
C THR A 151 -12.34 13.14 -6.20
N ILE A 152 -12.03 13.70 -7.38
CA ILE A 152 -12.65 13.29 -8.65
C ILE A 152 -12.41 11.79 -8.92
N LEU A 153 -11.21 11.30 -8.62
CA LEU A 153 -10.81 9.92 -8.88
C LEU A 153 -11.61 8.96 -8.00
N TYR A 154 -11.74 9.28 -6.70
CA TYR A 154 -12.51 8.47 -5.76
C TYR A 154 -14.01 8.52 -6.02
N ALA A 155 -14.56 9.70 -6.29
CA ALA A 155 -15.96 9.86 -6.63
C ALA A 155 -16.32 9.07 -7.89
N THR A 156 -15.42 9.03 -8.87
CA THR A 156 -15.61 8.24 -10.09
C THR A 156 -15.55 6.74 -9.79
N LEU A 157 -14.54 6.28 -9.03
CA LEU A 157 -14.42 4.88 -8.62
C LEU A 157 -15.64 4.40 -7.83
N ALA A 158 -16.20 5.25 -6.96
CA ALA A 158 -17.36 4.95 -6.13
C ALA A 158 -18.67 4.77 -6.92
N LYS A 159 -18.74 5.23 -8.18
CA LYS A 159 -19.86 4.96 -9.09
C LYS A 159 -19.86 3.53 -9.63
N GLY A 160 -18.73 2.81 -9.52
CA GLY A 160 -18.64 1.42 -9.92
C GLY A 160 -19.43 0.48 -8.99
N PRO A 161 -19.87 -0.69 -9.48
CA PRO A 161 -20.50 -1.71 -8.63
C PRO A 161 -19.67 -2.09 -7.39
N LYS A 162 -20.35 -2.36 -6.27
CA LYS A 162 -19.74 -2.89 -5.05
C LYS A 162 -19.96 -4.39 -4.94
N LEU A 163 -19.05 -5.08 -4.25
CA LEU A 163 -19.30 -6.46 -3.83
C LEU A 163 -20.45 -6.50 -2.83
N PRO A 164 -21.35 -7.50 -2.89
CA PRO A 164 -22.27 -7.78 -1.79
C PRO A 164 -21.49 -8.20 -0.54
N PHE A 165 -22.12 -8.06 0.63
CA PHE A 165 -21.50 -8.27 1.93
C PHE A 165 -20.72 -9.60 2.04
N GLU A 166 -21.31 -10.72 1.63
CA GLU A 166 -20.66 -12.04 1.70
C GLU A 166 -19.40 -12.13 0.82
N TYR A 167 -19.36 -11.39 -0.29
CA TYR A 167 -18.17 -11.32 -1.14
C TYR A 167 -17.14 -10.34 -0.60
N GLN A 168 -17.56 -9.27 0.11
CA GLN A 168 -16.64 -8.42 0.86
C GLN A 168 -15.98 -9.20 2.00
N TYR A 169 -16.72 -10.06 2.70
CA TYR A 169 -16.19 -10.96 3.72
C TYR A 169 -15.12 -11.91 3.15
N ASN A 170 -15.41 -12.57 2.03
CA ASN A 170 -14.43 -13.39 1.30
C ASN A 170 -13.22 -12.55 0.83
N SER A 171 -13.46 -11.36 0.27
CA SER A 171 -12.43 -10.45 -0.22
C SER A 171 -11.46 -10.01 0.88
N THR A 172 -11.96 -9.64 2.06
CA THR A 172 -11.11 -9.27 3.20
C THR A 172 -10.28 -10.46 3.69
N ARG A 173 -10.81 -11.69 3.67
CA ARG A 173 -10.03 -12.90 3.96
C ARG A 173 -8.89 -13.11 2.98
N HIS A 174 -9.15 -12.94 1.69
CA HIS A 174 -8.11 -13.03 0.66
C HIS A 174 -7.06 -11.94 0.81
N PHE A 175 -7.45 -10.73 1.22
CA PHE A 175 -6.46 -9.68 1.43
C PHE A 175 -5.57 -9.97 2.65
N MET A 176 -6.13 -10.38 3.79
CA MET A 176 -5.32 -10.79 4.95
C MET A 176 -4.40 -11.97 4.61
N ARG A 177 -4.89 -12.92 3.79
CA ARG A 177 -4.12 -14.05 3.30
C ARG A 177 -2.91 -13.60 2.47
N GLU A 178 -3.08 -12.62 1.60
CA GLU A 178 -2.00 -12.04 0.80
C GLU A 178 -0.98 -11.32 1.68
N LEU A 179 -1.44 -10.55 2.68
CA LEU A 179 -0.56 -9.95 3.67
C LEU A 179 0.27 -11.03 4.41
N ASN A 180 -0.36 -12.15 4.78
CA ASN A 180 0.36 -13.27 5.39
C ASN A 180 1.38 -13.91 4.45
N ARG A 181 1.10 -14.02 3.15
CA ARG A 181 2.08 -14.48 2.14
C ARG A 181 3.34 -13.60 2.12
N LEU A 182 3.21 -12.32 2.46
CA LEU A 182 4.31 -11.37 2.54
C LEU A 182 4.98 -11.31 3.92
N GLY A 183 4.53 -12.11 4.88
CA GLY A 183 5.07 -12.15 6.25
C GLY A 183 4.45 -11.12 7.20
N VAL A 184 3.38 -10.44 6.79
CA VAL A 184 2.68 -9.45 7.61
C VAL A 184 1.78 -10.17 8.61
N THR A 185 1.88 -9.76 9.87
CA THR A 185 1.17 -10.31 11.03
C THR A 185 0.31 -9.27 11.74
N GLY A 186 0.63 -7.99 11.58
CA GLY A 186 -0.16 -6.89 12.11
C GLY A 186 -0.16 -5.68 11.18
N VAL A 187 -1.14 -4.80 11.34
CA VAL A 187 -1.24 -3.54 10.62
C VAL A 187 -1.92 -2.50 11.49
N ILE A 188 -1.62 -1.22 11.25
CA ILE A 188 -2.37 -0.09 11.78
C ILE A 188 -3.23 0.48 10.64
N ASP A 189 -4.56 0.34 10.77
CA ASP A 189 -5.51 0.91 9.80
C ASP A 189 -5.68 2.40 10.09
N ALA A 190 -5.32 3.25 9.13
CA ALA A 190 -5.36 4.71 9.27
C ALA A 190 -6.77 5.31 9.12
N GLY A 191 -7.82 4.48 9.01
CA GLY A 191 -9.14 4.92 8.57
C GLY A 191 -9.12 5.36 7.11
N GLY A 192 -10.11 6.13 6.64
CA GLY A 192 -10.04 6.69 5.29
C GLY A 192 -11.33 7.35 4.83
N GLY A 193 -11.25 8.15 3.77
CA GLY A 193 -12.44 8.76 3.17
C GLY A 193 -13.45 7.71 2.71
N SER A 194 -14.72 7.92 3.08
CA SER A 194 -15.84 6.98 2.89
C SER A 194 -15.75 5.67 3.68
N GLN A 195 -15.01 5.63 4.80
CA GLN A 195 -15.01 4.54 5.80
C GLN A 195 -15.70 5.03 7.07
N ASN A 196 -17.03 5.11 7.01
CA ASN A 196 -17.88 5.61 8.08
C ASN A 196 -17.93 4.64 9.25
N TYR A 197 -17.60 5.13 10.45
CA TYR A 197 -17.75 4.36 11.67
C TYR A 197 -19.18 4.51 12.24
N PRO A 198 -19.85 3.42 12.68
CA PRO A 198 -19.38 2.03 12.73
C PRO A 198 -19.75 1.17 11.50
N ASP A 199 -20.49 1.72 10.54
CA ASP A 199 -21.15 0.95 9.49
C ASP A 199 -20.16 0.25 8.54
N ASP A 200 -19.12 0.94 8.09
CA ASP A 200 -18.10 0.39 7.17
C ASP A 200 -17.08 -0.54 7.87
N TYR A 201 -17.29 -0.84 9.16
CA TYR A 201 -16.48 -1.78 9.96
C TYR A 201 -17.19 -3.13 10.18
N GLU A 202 -18.41 -3.33 9.65
CA GLU A 202 -19.20 -4.54 9.88
C GLU A 202 -18.47 -5.82 9.43
N VAL A 203 -17.86 -5.82 8.23
CA VAL A 203 -17.16 -7.00 7.69
C VAL A 203 -16.00 -7.43 8.59
N ILE A 204 -15.16 -6.47 9.01
CA ILE A 204 -14.00 -6.80 9.84
C ILE A 204 -14.41 -7.21 11.26
N ARG A 205 -15.48 -6.60 11.82
CA ARG A 205 -16.08 -7.05 13.08
C ARG A 205 -16.62 -8.48 12.98
N LYS A 206 -17.33 -8.84 11.91
CA LYS A 206 -17.81 -10.21 11.70
C LYS A 206 -16.65 -11.21 11.59
N LEU A 207 -15.55 -10.85 10.92
CA LEU A 207 -14.33 -11.68 10.87
C LEU A 207 -13.68 -11.82 12.24
N HIS A 208 -13.65 -10.75 13.02
CA HIS A 208 -13.14 -10.75 14.39
C HIS A 208 -13.97 -11.68 15.29
N ASP A 209 -15.28 -11.50 15.32
CA ASP A 209 -16.22 -12.27 16.15
C ASP A 209 -16.22 -13.76 15.80
N ALA A 210 -15.99 -14.09 14.52
CA ALA A 210 -15.87 -15.47 14.05
C ALA A 210 -14.48 -16.09 14.30
N GLY A 211 -13.49 -15.33 14.82
CA GLY A 211 -12.12 -15.82 15.00
C GLY A 211 -11.38 -16.10 13.69
N GLU A 212 -11.80 -15.45 12.60
CA GLU A 212 -11.28 -15.67 11.24
C GLU A 212 -10.18 -14.69 10.82
N MET A 213 -9.85 -13.71 11.67
CA MET A 213 -8.74 -12.80 11.41
C MET A 213 -7.38 -13.51 11.43
N THR A 214 -6.56 -13.24 10.42
CA THR A 214 -5.20 -13.78 10.29
C THR A 214 -4.12 -12.70 10.32
N VAL A 215 -4.51 -11.45 10.55
CA VAL A 215 -3.67 -10.27 10.75
C VAL A 215 -4.26 -9.48 11.91
N ARG A 216 -3.42 -8.93 12.78
CA ARG A 216 -3.84 -8.02 13.86
C ARG A 216 -4.10 -6.62 13.31
N ILE A 217 -5.20 -5.99 13.69
CA ILE A 217 -5.58 -4.65 13.21
C ILE A 217 -5.77 -3.73 14.41
N ALA A 218 -4.95 -2.68 14.46
CA ALA A 218 -5.16 -1.52 15.33
C ALA A 218 -5.76 -0.40 14.45
N TYR A 219 -7.02 -0.01 14.66
CA TYR A 219 -7.70 0.92 13.76
C TYR A 219 -7.86 2.33 14.35
N ASN A 220 -7.68 3.34 13.52
CA ASN A 220 -7.90 4.75 13.85
C ASN A 220 -9.23 5.26 13.27
N LEU A 221 -9.86 6.24 13.94
CA LEU A 221 -11.10 6.87 13.48
C LEU A 221 -10.83 8.16 12.71
N PHE A 222 -11.35 8.20 11.48
CA PHE A 222 -11.11 9.21 10.46
C PHE A 222 -12.38 10.04 10.21
N THR A 223 -12.28 11.36 10.21
CA THR A 223 -13.43 12.27 10.04
C THR A 223 -14.00 12.23 8.62
N GLN A 224 -15.33 12.20 8.51
CA GLN A 224 -16.01 12.01 7.22
C GLN A 224 -16.72 13.26 6.72
N LYS A 225 -16.94 14.25 7.59
CA LYS A 225 -17.79 15.42 7.32
C LYS A 225 -17.04 16.72 7.63
N PRO A 226 -16.76 17.55 6.61
CA PRO A 226 -16.20 18.87 6.84
C PRO A 226 -17.09 19.73 7.75
N ASN A 227 -16.48 20.48 8.67
CA ASN A 227 -17.10 21.33 9.69
C ASN A 227 -17.87 20.59 10.81
N ALA A 228 -17.78 19.26 10.88
CA ALA A 228 -18.36 18.45 11.96
C ALA A 228 -17.29 17.64 12.73
N GLU A 229 -16.01 17.84 12.44
CA GLU A 229 -14.89 17.02 12.88
C GLU A 229 -14.77 16.96 14.40
N LYS A 230 -14.90 18.14 15.06
CA LYS A 230 -14.90 18.22 16.52
C LYS A 230 -16.08 17.48 17.14
N GLU A 231 -17.27 17.60 16.55
CA GLU A 231 -18.46 16.92 17.04
C GLU A 231 -18.33 15.39 16.90
N ASP A 232 -17.78 14.92 15.77
CA ASP A 232 -17.48 13.52 15.54
C ASP A 232 -16.57 12.97 16.65
N PHE A 233 -15.45 13.63 16.98
CA PHE A 233 -14.57 13.18 18.05
C PHE A 233 -15.20 13.29 19.45
N VAL A 234 -16.02 14.30 19.73
CA VAL A 234 -16.77 14.40 21.00
C VAL A 234 -17.75 13.23 21.14
N ASN A 235 -18.36 12.77 20.04
CA ASN A 235 -19.29 11.66 20.05
C ASN A 235 -18.58 10.30 20.12
N TRP A 236 -17.47 10.14 19.39
CA TRP A 236 -16.68 8.90 19.42
C TRP A 236 -16.00 8.66 20.76
N THR A 237 -15.42 9.69 21.37
CA THR A 237 -14.78 9.57 22.71
C THR A 237 -15.78 9.21 23.82
N LYS A 238 -17.09 9.43 23.63
CA LYS A 238 -18.14 8.96 24.56
C LYS A 238 -18.56 7.50 24.33
N SER A 239 -18.43 7.00 23.10
CA SER A 239 -19.00 5.72 22.67
C SER A 239 -17.96 4.61 22.50
N VAL A 240 -16.72 4.97 22.23
CA VAL A 240 -15.58 4.06 22.05
C VAL A 240 -14.57 4.35 23.15
N LYS A 241 -13.98 3.30 23.72
CA LYS A 241 -12.85 3.47 24.65
C LYS A 241 -11.55 3.28 23.89
N TYR A 242 -10.52 4.01 24.30
CA TYR A 242 -9.17 3.72 23.83
C TYR A 242 -8.79 2.28 24.19
N HIS A 243 -8.20 1.55 23.23
CA HIS A 243 -7.91 0.11 23.32
C HIS A 243 -9.14 -0.81 23.48
N ASP A 244 -10.34 -0.34 23.14
CA ASP A 244 -11.51 -1.22 23.07
C ASP A 244 -11.30 -2.31 21.99
N GLY A 245 -11.56 -3.56 22.35
CA GLY A 245 -11.31 -4.74 21.51
C GLY A 245 -10.35 -5.78 22.14
N THR A 246 -9.59 -6.47 21.29
CA THR A 246 -8.68 -7.56 21.66
C THR A 246 -7.29 -7.38 21.03
N ASP A 247 -6.35 -8.29 21.29
CA ASP A 247 -5.04 -8.29 20.61
C ASP A 247 -5.12 -8.53 19.08
N TYR A 248 -6.28 -8.89 18.53
CA TYR A 248 -6.49 -9.07 17.09
C TYR A 248 -7.17 -7.89 16.41
N PHE A 249 -8.08 -7.21 17.11
CA PHE A 249 -8.84 -6.10 16.55
C PHE A 249 -9.16 -5.11 17.66
N ARG A 250 -8.65 -3.89 17.56
CA ARG A 250 -8.88 -2.88 18.59
C ARG A 250 -8.72 -1.45 18.10
N HIS A 251 -9.37 -0.55 18.81
CA HIS A 251 -9.26 0.88 18.57
C HIS A 251 -7.91 1.44 19.03
N ASN A 252 -7.24 2.21 18.16
CA ASN A 252 -5.92 2.79 18.36
C ASN A 252 -5.91 4.31 18.55
N GLY A 253 -7.05 4.98 18.35
CA GLY A 253 -7.18 6.43 18.50
C GLY A 253 -7.68 7.14 17.25
N ALA A 254 -7.33 8.41 17.10
CA ALA A 254 -7.85 9.29 16.04
C ALA A 254 -6.93 9.39 14.81
N GLY A 255 -7.51 9.82 13.69
CA GLY A 255 -6.82 10.11 12.43
C GLY A 255 -7.02 9.03 11.36
N GLU A 256 -6.39 9.15 10.20
CA GLU A 256 -5.36 10.12 9.80
C GLU A 256 -5.84 11.55 9.48
N MET A 257 -7.08 11.71 9.02
CA MET A 257 -7.68 13.04 8.89
C MET A 257 -8.31 13.47 10.21
N LEU A 258 -7.74 14.52 10.82
CA LEU A 258 -8.29 15.13 12.03
C LEU A 258 -9.26 16.26 11.68
N VAL A 259 -8.84 17.19 10.82
CA VAL A 259 -9.66 18.31 10.32
C VAL A 259 -9.41 18.51 8.83
N PHE A 260 -10.48 18.79 8.07
CA PHE A 260 -10.34 18.97 6.62
C PHE A 260 -9.52 20.21 6.24
N SER A 261 -9.49 21.22 7.13
CA SER A 261 -8.69 22.44 6.96
C SER A 261 -7.18 22.21 7.08
N ALA A 262 -6.72 21.03 7.52
CA ALA A 262 -5.31 20.66 7.59
C ALA A 262 -4.87 19.66 6.51
N ALA A 263 -5.73 19.33 5.54
CA ALA A 263 -5.42 18.39 4.47
C ALA A 263 -4.47 19.02 3.43
N ASP A 264 -3.20 18.59 3.40
CA ASP A 264 -2.17 19.18 2.55
C ASP A 264 -1.85 18.42 1.26
N PHE A 265 -2.42 17.23 1.06
CA PHE A 265 -2.45 16.40 -0.16
C PHE A 265 -1.10 16.20 -0.90
N GLU A 266 -0.81 14.96 -1.24
CA GLU A 266 0.51 14.45 -1.63
C GLU A 266 0.77 14.31 -3.15
N ASP A 267 0.20 15.18 -3.99
CA ASP A 267 0.43 15.14 -5.44
C ASP A 267 1.64 16.01 -5.86
N PHE A 268 2.82 15.39 -5.97
CA PHE A 268 4.05 16.06 -6.38
C PHE A 268 4.06 16.54 -7.84
N ARG A 269 3.00 16.31 -8.61
CA ARG A 269 2.85 16.84 -9.97
C ARG A 269 2.20 18.21 -10.00
N VAL A 270 1.52 18.61 -8.93
CA VAL A 270 0.90 19.93 -8.77
C VAL A 270 1.56 20.72 -7.62
N ALA A 271 1.25 22.00 -7.53
CA ALA A 271 1.77 22.81 -6.42
C ALA A 271 1.11 22.36 -5.11
N ARG A 272 1.89 22.35 -4.03
CA ARG A 272 1.36 22.15 -2.68
C ARG A 272 0.20 23.12 -2.43
N PRO A 273 -0.95 22.68 -1.91
CA PRO A 273 -2.04 23.58 -1.55
C PRO A 273 -1.66 24.46 -0.34
N ASP A 274 -2.14 25.70 -0.35
CA ASP A 274 -2.08 26.56 0.83
C ASP A 274 -3.20 26.20 1.81
N LEU A 275 -2.83 26.01 3.07
CA LEU A 275 -3.78 25.69 4.13
C LEU A 275 -4.50 26.98 4.59
N PRO A 276 -5.82 26.92 4.80
CA PRO A 276 -6.61 28.08 5.21
C PRO A 276 -6.19 28.62 6.59
N ALA A 277 -6.48 29.89 6.86
CA ALA A 277 -6.10 30.57 8.09
C ALA A 277 -6.79 30.01 9.34
N GLN A 278 -7.97 29.40 9.21
CA GLN A 278 -8.70 28.80 10.32
C GLN A 278 -8.21 27.40 10.75
N MET A 279 -7.21 26.84 10.06
CA MET A 279 -6.71 25.49 10.31
C MET A 279 -6.33 25.26 11.78
N GLU A 280 -5.64 26.22 12.41
CA GLU A 280 -5.19 26.10 13.80
C GLU A 280 -6.36 26.07 14.79
N ASP A 281 -7.39 26.88 14.55
CA ASP A 281 -8.58 26.94 15.43
C ASP A 281 -9.39 25.65 15.33
N ASP A 282 -9.59 25.14 14.12
CA ASP A 282 -10.26 23.85 13.87
C ASP A 282 -9.49 22.70 14.55
N LEU A 283 -8.17 22.65 14.32
CA LEU A 283 -7.30 21.60 14.85
C LEU A 283 -7.20 21.67 16.38
N GLU A 284 -7.08 22.87 16.97
CA GLU A 284 -7.03 23.03 18.43
C GLU A 284 -8.30 22.48 19.08
N GLY A 285 -9.46 22.73 18.48
CA GLY A 285 -10.74 22.22 18.94
C GLY A 285 -10.77 20.69 19.03
N VAL A 286 -10.20 20.00 18.03
CA VAL A 286 -10.10 18.54 17.98
C VAL A 286 -9.03 18.01 18.93
N VAL A 287 -7.81 18.56 18.89
CA VAL A 287 -6.66 18.11 19.69
C VAL A 287 -6.97 18.23 21.19
N ARG A 288 -7.67 19.28 21.63
CA ARG A 288 -8.10 19.40 23.03
C ARG A 288 -9.05 18.27 23.44
N VAL A 289 -10.02 17.92 22.59
CA VAL A 289 -10.94 16.79 22.87
C VAL A 289 -10.16 15.49 23.01
N LEU A 290 -9.21 15.23 22.10
CA LEU A 290 -8.39 14.01 22.11
C LEU A 290 -7.48 13.97 23.34
N ALA A 291 -6.78 15.06 23.65
CA ALA A 291 -5.91 15.17 24.82
C ALA A 291 -6.67 14.99 26.14
N GLN A 292 -7.84 15.62 26.29
CA GLN A 292 -8.71 15.47 27.48
C GLN A 292 -9.16 14.03 27.70
N ASN A 293 -9.43 13.30 26.62
CA ASN A 293 -9.85 11.91 26.67
C ASN A 293 -8.69 10.91 26.59
N ARG A 294 -7.44 11.40 26.56
CA ARG A 294 -6.22 10.61 26.44
C ARG A 294 -6.24 9.64 25.25
N TRP A 295 -6.81 10.08 24.13
CA TRP A 295 -6.76 9.37 22.85
C TRP A 295 -5.50 9.76 22.09
N PRO A 296 -4.62 8.81 21.72
CA PRO A 296 -3.57 9.06 20.75
C PRO A 296 -4.16 9.48 19.40
N TRP A 297 -3.37 10.20 18.61
CA TRP A 297 -3.78 10.58 17.27
C TRP A 297 -2.63 10.49 16.28
N ARG A 298 -3.00 10.20 15.04
CA ARG A 298 -2.14 10.32 13.88
C ARG A 298 -2.67 11.45 13.00
N MET A 299 -1.80 12.15 12.30
CA MET A 299 -2.19 13.27 11.45
C MET A 299 -1.43 13.23 10.13
N HIS A 300 -2.17 13.24 9.02
CA HIS A 300 -1.61 13.44 7.68
C HIS A 300 -0.82 14.74 7.63
N ALA A 301 0.46 14.68 7.26
CA ALA A 301 1.22 15.87 6.93
C ALA A 301 2.39 15.52 6.00
N THR A 302 2.20 15.75 4.71
CA THR A 302 3.27 15.57 3.72
C THR A 302 4.33 16.67 3.87
N TYR A 303 3.88 17.88 4.19
CA TYR A 303 4.71 19.08 4.10
C TYR A 303 5.01 19.75 5.45
N ASP A 304 6.22 20.31 5.59
CA ASP A 304 6.64 21.02 6.81
C ASP A 304 5.75 22.22 7.13
N GLU A 305 5.17 22.87 6.13
CA GLU A 305 4.26 23.99 6.33
C GLU A 305 2.99 23.59 7.10
N THR A 306 2.56 22.34 6.96
CA THR A 306 1.48 21.73 7.75
C THR A 306 1.99 21.31 9.12
N ILE A 307 3.13 20.60 9.15
CA ILE A 307 3.74 20.11 10.39
C ILE A 307 4.02 21.25 11.35
N SER A 308 4.64 22.34 10.90
CA SER A 308 5.01 23.48 11.73
C SER A 308 3.79 24.17 12.34
N ARG A 309 2.70 24.33 11.59
CA ARG A 309 1.44 24.93 12.07
C ARG A 309 0.71 24.00 13.04
N ALA A 310 0.66 22.70 12.75
CA ALA A 310 0.10 21.71 13.66
C ALA A 310 0.89 21.64 14.98
N LEU A 311 2.23 21.75 14.93
CA LEU A 311 3.07 21.83 16.13
C LEU A 311 2.79 23.08 16.98
N ASP A 312 2.46 24.22 16.37
CA ASP A 312 2.05 25.42 17.13
C ASP A 312 0.80 25.14 17.97
N VAL A 313 -0.16 24.39 17.39
CA VAL A 313 -1.36 23.93 18.09
C VAL A 313 -1.01 22.91 19.18
N PHE A 314 -0.19 21.90 18.88
CA PHE A 314 0.16 20.87 19.85
C PHE A 314 0.92 21.46 21.06
N GLU A 315 1.86 22.38 20.82
CA GLU A 315 2.58 23.12 21.86
C GLU A 315 1.67 24.02 22.70
N LYS A 316 0.68 24.66 22.06
CA LYS A 316 -0.32 25.46 22.78
C LYS A 316 -1.18 24.57 23.68
N VAL A 317 -1.69 23.46 23.16
CA VAL A 317 -2.51 22.52 23.95
C VAL A 317 -1.68 21.89 25.06
N ASN A 318 -0.42 21.51 24.81
CA ASN A 318 0.46 20.88 25.81
C ASN A 318 0.70 21.75 27.06
N LYS A 319 0.65 23.09 26.92
CA LYS A 319 0.76 24.02 28.06
C LYS A 319 -0.43 23.93 29.01
N ASP A 320 -1.61 23.61 28.49
CA ASP A 320 -2.85 23.53 29.27
C ASP A 320 -3.17 22.09 29.67
N ILE A 321 -2.87 21.12 28.79
CA ILE A 321 -3.21 19.71 28.90
C ILE A 321 -1.97 18.91 28.47
N PRO A 322 -1.16 18.43 29.44
CA PRO A 322 0.07 17.72 29.12
C PRO A 322 -0.14 16.52 28.21
N LEU A 323 0.64 16.47 27.13
CA LEU A 323 0.62 15.39 26.14
C LEU A 323 1.50 14.20 26.54
N ASP A 324 2.25 14.30 27.64
CA ASP A 324 3.12 13.24 28.14
C ASP A 324 2.36 11.90 28.26
N GLY A 325 2.92 10.85 27.66
CA GLY A 325 2.31 9.52 27.61
C GLY A 325 1.16 9.36 26.61
N LEU A 326 0.99 10.29 25.66
CA LEU A 326 0.17 10.09 24.46
C LEU A 326 1.07 9.90 23.25
N ASN A 327 0.91 8.79 22.55
CA ASN A 327 1.68 8.47 21.36
C ASN A 327 1.05 9.16 20.14
N TRP A 328 1.23 10.47 20.02
CA TRP A 328 0.80 11.25 18.87
C TRP A 328 1.90 11.31 17.80
N PHE A 329 1.53 11.33 16.53
CA PHE A 329 2.50 11.33 15.44
C PHE A 329 1.97 11.93 14.14
N PHE A 330 2.90 12.35 13.29
CA PHE A 330 2.62 12.69 11.90
C PHE A 330 2.80 11.48 11.00
N ASP A 331 1.96 11.39 9.98
CA ASP A 331 2.12 10.48 8.87
C ASP A 331 2.91 11.16 7.75
N HIS A 332 3.75 10.37 7.08
CA HIS A 332 4.54 10.72 5.91
C HIS A 332 5.76 11.63 6.17
N ALA A 333 5.52 12.92 6.39
CA ALA A 333 6.54 13.93 6.68
C ALA A 333 7.66 14.05 5.62
N GLU A 334 7.32 13.96 4.32
CA GLU A 334 8.27 14.02 3.21
C GLU A 334 9.19 15.25 3.25
N THR A 335 8.65 16.45 3.52
CA THR A 335 9.46 17.68 3.49
C THR A 335 9.81 18.25 4.86
N VAL A 336 9.65 17.45 5.94
CA VAL A 336 9.88 17.92 7.32
C VAL A 336 11.25 18.57 7.51
N THR A 337 11.27 19.72 8.17
CA THR A 337 12.50 20.46 8.43
C THR A 337 13.18 19.99 9.72
N GLU A 338 14.47 20.31 9.86
CA GLU A 338 15.20 20.04 11.10
C GLU A 338 14.57 20.71 12.32
N LYS A 339 14.05 21.93 12.14
CA LYS A 339 13.36 22.68 13.19
C LYS A 339 12.12 21.93 13.66
N SER A 340 11.29 21.45 12.74
CA SER A 340 10.10 20.67 13.10
C SER A 340 10.46 19.32 13.71
N MET A 341 11.50 18.65 13.22
CA MET A 341 12.02 17.43 13.85
C MET A 341 12.45 17.66 15.31
N ASP A 342 13.15 18.76 15.59
CA ASP A 342 13.56 19.11 16.97
C ASP A 342 12.35 19.37 17.89
N ARG A 343 11.32 20.03 17.36
CA ARG A 343 10.05 20.26 18.08
C ARG A 343 9.32 18.94 18.34
N ILE A 344 9.21 18.06 17.34
CA ILE A 344 8.59 16.73 17.50
C ILE A 344 9.31 15.93 18.59
N ALA A 345 10.64 15.88 18.55
CA ALA A 345 11.44 15.20 19.56
C ALA A 345 11.22 15.81 20.96
N ALA A 346 11.20 17.14 21.08
CA ALA A 346 11.03 17.83 22.35
C ALA A 346 9.64 17.60 22.98
N LEU A 347 8.58 17.43 22.18
CA LEU A 347 7.23 17.13 22.66
C LEU A 347 6.95 15.62 22.79
N GLY A 348 7.93 14.75 22.49
CA GLY A 348 7.77 13.30 22.60
C GLY A 348 6.90 12.65 21.52
N GLY A 349 6.73 13.31 20.37
CA GLY A 349 5.96 12.80 19.24
C GLY A 349 6.72 11.83 18.34
N GLY A 350 6.01 11.25 17.38
CA GLY A 350 6.57 10.34 16.37
C GLY A 350 6.31 10.75 14.93
N ILE A 351 6.92 10.00 14.02
CA ILE A 351 6.72 10.09 12.57
C ILE A 351 6.56 8.67 12.01
N ALA A 352 5.41 8.39 11.41
CA ALA A 352 5.16 7.17 10.67
C ALA A 352 5.51 7.41 9.20
N VAL A 353 6.57 6.79 8.68
CA VAL A 353 7.04 7.00 7.30
C VAL A 353 6.49 5.92 6.38
N GLN A 354 5.91 6.29 5.24
CA GLN A 354 5.45 5.34 4.24
C GLN A 354 6.27 5.42 2.96
N HIS A 355 6.43 4.29 2.27
CA HIS A 355 7.33 4.17 1.13
C HIS A 355 6.77 4.73 -0.19
N ARG A 356 5.86 5.71 -0.14
CA ARG A 356 5.33 6.43 -1.31
C ARG A 356 6.44 6.95 -2.22
N MET A 357 7.55 7.42 -1.64
CA MET A 357 8.70 7.90 -2.41
C MET A 357 9.36 6.81 -3.27
N ALA A 358 9.15 5.52 -2.97
CA ALA A 358 9.56 4.45 -3.86
C ALA A 358 8.79 4.45 -5.19
N TYR A 359 7.59 5.05 -5.24
CA TYR A 359 6.74 5.16 -6.43
C TYR A 359 6.74 6.56 -7.05
N GLN A 360 6.95 7.59 -6.24
CA GLN A 360 6.82 9.00 -6.66
C GLN A 360 8.14 9.78 -6.65
N GLY A 361 9.27 9.11 -6.38
CA GLY A 361 10.58 9.75 -6.33
C GLY A 361 10.94 10.48 -7.63
N GLU A 362 10.58 9.91 -8.78
CA GLU A 362 10.77 10.54 -10.08
C GLU A 362 10.02 11.88 -10.19
N TYR A 363 8.75 11.93 -9.79
CA TYR A 363 7.94 13.16 -9.83
C TYR A 363 8.44 14.20 -8.84
N PHE A 364 8.87 13.77 -7.66
CA PHE A 364 9.46 14.67 -6.68
C PHE A 364 10.75 15.30 -7.20
N VAL A 365 11.64 14.50 -7.82
CA VAL A 365 12.87 15.01 -8.43
C VAL A 365 12.57 15.93 -9.62
N GLU A 366 11.57 15.62 -10.44
CA GLU A 366 11.13 16.48 -11.55
C GLU A 366 10.69 17.87 -11.05
N ARG A 367 9.93 17.91 -9.95
CA ARG A 367 9.41 19.18 -9.40
C ARG A 367 10.44 19.96 -8.58
N TYR A 368 11.11 19.29 -7.65
CA TYR A 368 11.91 19.95 -6.59
C TYR A 368 13.42 19.78 -6.79
N GLY A 369 13.85 18.92 -7.70
CA GLY A 369 15.25 18.63 -7.99
C GLY A 369 15.84 17.54 -7.09
N ALA A 370 16.91 16.90 -7.60
CA ALA A 370 17.63 15.84 -6.89
C ALA A 370 18.16 16.25 -5.49
N PRO A 371 18.70 17.48 -5.28
CA PRO A 371 19.15 17.88 -3.95
C PRO A 371 18.05 17.91 -2.89
N ALA A 372 16.83 18.29 -3.26
CA ALA A 372 15.68 18.25 -2.35
C ALA A 372 15.30 16.80 -2.02
N ALA A 373 15.31 15.92 -3.03
CA ALA A 373 14.98 14.50 -2.84
C ALA A 373 15.94 13.79 -1.88
N GLU A 374 17.21 14.18 -1.80
CA GLU A 374 18.15 13.59 -0.83
C GLU A 374 17.66 13.72 0.62
N ALA A 375 16.86 14.75 0.91
CA ALA A 375 16.36 15.07 2.24
C ALA A 375 14.90 14.65 2.48
N THR A 376 14.30 13.80 1.62
CA THR A 376 12.84 13.55 1.63
C THR A 376 12.46 12.07 1.52
N PRO A 377 11.78 11.50 2.55
CA PRO A 377 11.85 11.88 3.96
C PRO A 377 13.24 11.57 4.54
N PRO A 378 13.75 12.37 5.50
CA PRO A 378 15.09 12.20 6.05
C PRO A 378 15.14 11.15 7.18
N VAL A 379 14.78 9.90 6.89
CA VAL A 379 14.55 8.82 7.89
C VAL A 379 15.74 8.59 8.83
N ALA A 380 16.95 8.45 8.29
CA ALA A 380 18.16 8.26 9.10
C ALA A 380 18.38 9.43 10.08
N LYS A 381 18.06 10.65 9.65
CA LYS A 381 18.17 11.86 10.48
C LYS A 381 17.11 11.89 11.58
N MET A 382 15.87 11.53 11.26
CA MET A 382 14.80 11.42 12.25
C MET A 382 15.18 10.46 13.38
N LEU A 383 15.69 9.27 13.03
CA LEU A 383 16.19 8.28 13.99
C LEU A 383 17.34 8.84 14.85
N SER A 384 18.31 9.53 14.23
CA SER A 384 19.46 10.12 14.96
C SER A 384 19.07 11.19 15.99
N LYS A 385 17.91 11.84 15.80
CA LYS A 385 17.35 12.83 16.73
C LYS A 385 16.55 12.20 17.87
N GLY A 386 16.42 10.87 17.90
CA GLY A 386 15.65 10.16 18.93
C GLY A 386 14.13 10.26 18.75
N ILE A 387 13.66 10.72 17.58
CA ILE A 387 12.23 10.71 17.23
C ILE A 387 11.76 9.25 17.18
N LYS A 388 10.51 9.00 17.59
CA LYS A 388 9.87 7.71 17.38
C LYS A 388 9.53 7.57 15.90
N VAL A 389 10.22 6.69 15.18
CA VAL A 389 10.04 6.50 13.73
C VAL A 389 9.79 5.03 13.41
N SER A 390 8.83 4.76 12.53
CA SER A 390 8.57 3.44 11.96
C SER A 390 8.24 3.53 10.48
N ALA A 391 8.03 2.38 9.83
CA ALA A 391 7.77 2.31 8.39
C ALA A 391 6.41 1.63 8.07
N GLY A 392 5.82 2.00 6.93
CA GLY A 392 4.58 1.42 6.44
C GLY A 392 4.35 1.59 4.93
N THR A 393 3.14 1.25 4.48
CA THR A 393 2.80 1.26 3.05
C THR A 393 1.95 2.42 2.57
N ASP A 394 0.97 2.85 3.36
CA ASP A 394 -0.19 3.64 2.89
C ASP A 394 -0.92 2.98 1.70
N ALA A 395 -0.89 1.65 1.65
CA ALA A 395 -1.55 0.88 0.62
C ALA A 395 -3.09 0.99 0.72
N THR A 396 -3.84 0.81 -0.37
CA THR A 396 -3.45 0.19 -1.65
C THR A 396 -3.39 1.16 -2.82
N ARG A 397 -3.70 2.44 -2.60
CA ARG A 397 -3.85 3.43 -3.68
C ARG A 397 -2.54 4.16 -3.99
N VAL A 398 -1.85 4.67 -2.96
CA VAL A 398 -0.64 5.48 -3.15
C VAL A 398 0.61 4.64 -3.43
N ALA A 399 0.61 3.39 -2.98
CA ALA A 399 1.73 2.45 -3.06
C ALA A 399 1.20 1.01 -2.93
N SER A 400 2.05 0.03 -3.23
CA SER A 400 1.73 -1.38 -3.02
C SER A 400 1.71 -1.71 -1.52
N TYR A 401 0.92 -2.70 -1.13
CA TYR A 401 0.93 -3.28 0.21
C TYR A 401 2.16 -4.16 0.50
N ASN A 402 3.07 -4.34 -0.47
CA ASN A 402 4.26 -5.17 -0.28
C ASN A 402 5.30 -4.48 0.64
N PRO A 403 5.54 -4.99 1.87
CA PRO A 403 6.49 -4.39 2.81
C PRO A 403 7.94 -4.49 2.31
N TRP A 404 8.25 -5.47 1.46
CA TRP A 404 9.59 -5.67 0.95
C TRP A 404 10.02 -4.59 -0.05
N VAL A 405 9.05 -3.89 -0.67
CA VAL A 405 9.34 -2.67 -1.45
C VAL A 405 9.81 -1.55 -0.52
N SER A 406 9.16 -1.38 0.63
CA SER A 406 9.59 -0.42 1.66
C SER A 406 10.97 -0.74 2.21
N LEU A 407 11.21 -2.00 2.59
CA LEU A 407 12.51 -2.44 3.11
C LEU A 407 13.63 -2.24 2.09
N ALA A 408 13.38 -2.58 0.81
CA ALA A 408 14.35 -2.33 -0.26
C ALA A 408 14.61 -0.82 -0.44
N TRP A 409 13.57 0.00 -0.42
CA TRP A 409 13.70 1.46 -0.54
C TRP A 409 14.50 2.07 0.62
N LEU A 410 14.26 1.66 1.87
CA LEU A 410 15.00 2.13 3.05
C LEU A 410 16.50 1.77 3.00
N VAL A 411 16.82 0.58 2.46
CA VAL A 411 18.20 0.07 2.39
C VAL A 411 18.96 0.62 1.18
N THR A 412 18.30 0.80 0.05
CA THR A 412 18.95 1.12 -1.23
C THR A 412 18.76 2.57 -1.68
N GLY A 413 17.70 3.22 -1.19
CA GLY A 413 17.25 4.53 -1.65
C GLY A 413 16.79 4.55 -3.11
N LYS A 414 16.46 3.40 -3.69
CA LYS A 414 15.99 3.30 -5.08
C LYS A 414 14.46 3.32 -5.14
N THR A 415 13.92 4.00 -6.14
CA THR A 415 12.52 3.86 -6.56
C THR A 415 12.29 2.51 -7.25
N VAL A 416 11.03 2.11 -7.41
CA VAL A 416 10.66 0.95 -8.24
C VAL A 416 11.01 1.16 -9.71
N GLY A 417 11.22 2.40 -10.13
CA GLY A 417 11.72 2.78 -11.45
C GLY A 417 13.23 2.68 -11.63
N GLY A 418 13.97 2.50 -10.53
CA GLY A 418 15.44 2.40 -10.49
C GLY A 418 16.18 3.70 -10.19
N LEU A 419 15.46 4.81 -9.97
CA LEU A 419 16.07 6.09 -9.60
C LEU A 419 16.64 6.00 -8.18
N ARG A 420 17.95 6.25 -8.01
CA ARG A 420 18.57 6.37 -6.69
C ARG A 420 18.36 7.79 -6.16
N MET A 421 17.58 7.92 -5.10
CA MET A 421 17.22 9.20 -4.48
C MET A 421 18.22 9.64 -3.40
N TYR A 422 18.79 8.68 -2.67
CA TYR A 422 19.53 8.98 -1.44
C TYR A 422 21.03 8.73 -1.57
N PRO A 423 21.86 9.58 -0.95
CA PRO A 423 23.26 9.27 -0.70
C PRO A 423 23.38 8.22 0.40
N GLN A 424 24.51 7.49 0.45
CA GLN A 424 24.75 6.40 1.40
C GLN A 424 24.47 6.77 2.86
N ARG A 425 24.78 8.01 3.27
CA ARG A 425 24.58 8.54 4.63
C ARG A 425 23.10 8.60 5.08
N ASN A 426 22.16 8.54 4.14
CA ASN A 426 20.72 8.60 4.41
C ASN A 426 20.05 7.22 4.29
N LEU A 427 20.81 6.19 3.92
CA LEU A 427 20.33 4.80 3.85
C LEU A 427 20.39 4.14 5.23
N LEU A 428 19.49 3.20 5.47
CA LEU A 428 19.49 2.39 6.68
C LEU A 428 20.21 1.07 6.44
N ASP A 429 20.87 0.55 7.47
CA ASP A 429 21.25 -0.86 7.47
C ASP A 429 20.00 -1.75 7.56
N ARG A 430 20.16 -3.02 7.16
CA ARG A 430 19.06 -3.99 7.10
C ARG A 430 18.42 -4.23 8.47
N GLU A 431 19.19 -4.28 9.55
CA GLU A 431 18.65 -4.51 10.89
C GLU A 431 17.76 -3.34 11.33
N THR A 432 18.23 -2.11 11.16
CA THR A 432 17.46 -0.91 11.46
C THR A 432 16.17 -0.86 10.62
N ALA A 433 16.26 -1.11 9.31
CA ALA A 433 15.09 -1.15 8.43
C ALA A 433 14.07 -2.22 8.86
N LEU A 434 14.53 -3.42 9.24
CA LEU A 434 13.65 -4.49 9.73
C LEU A 434 12.99 -4.10 11.06
N ARG A 435 13.73 -3.51 12.00
CA ARG A 435 13.18 -3.05 13.28
C ARG A 435 12.11 -1.97 13.13
N MET A 436 12.18 -1.13 12.08
CA MET A 436 11.11 -0.19 11.75
C MET A 436 9.79 -0.89 11.41
N TRP A 437 9.85 -2.09 10.84
CA TRP A 437 8.71 -2.93 10.46
C TRP A 437 8.33 -3.97 11.52
N THR A 438 9.03 -4.05 12.65
CA THR A 438 8.73 -5.04 13.71
C THR A 438 8.64 -4.41 15.09
N GLU A 439 9.72 -3.85 15.60
CA GLU A 439 9.82 -3.36 16.98
C GLU A 439 9.32 -1.92 17.10
N TYR A 440 9.83 -0.99 16.28
CA TYR A 440 9.57 0.44 16.45
C TYR A 440 8.12 0.82 16.15
N VAL A 441 7.49 0.13 15.20
CA VAL A 441 6.07 0.27 14.88
C VAL A 441 5.15 -0.01 16.07
N THR A 442 5.59 -0.81 17.06
CA THR A 442 4.75 -1.10 18.23
C THR A 442 4.50 0.12 19.12
N TRP A 443 5.34 1.16 19.05
CA TRP A 443 5.05 2.43 19.72
C TRP A 443 3.79 3.09 19.15
N PHE A 444 3.60 3.03 17.83
CA PHE A 444 2.48 3.65 17.11
C PHE A 444 1.13 2.95 17.35
N SER A 445 1.17 1.71 17.83
CA SER A 445 -0.01 0.96 18.27
C SER A 445 -0.11 0.78 19.78
N ASN A 446 0.81 1.36 20.57
CA ASN A 446 0.90 1.22 22.03
C ASN A 446 1.02 -0.25 22.49
N GLU A 447 1.94 -0.98 21.87
CA GLU A 447 2.19 -2.42 22.06
C GLU A 447 3.66 -2.76 22.33
N GLU A 448 4.47 -1.77 22.71
CA GLU A 448 5.85 -1.99 23.12
C GLU A 448 5.91 -3.07 24.21
N GLY A 449 6.81 -4.05 24.03
CA GLY A 449 6.96 -5.17 24.94
C GLY A 449 5.90 -6.28 24.80
N LYS A 450 4.83 -6.10 24.00
CA LYS A 450 3.83 -7.15 23.72
C LYS A 450 4.15 -7.95 22.46
N LYS A 451 4.70 -7.32 21.42
CA LYS A 451 5.07 -7.94 20.15
C LYS A 451 6.23 -7.21 19.47
N GLY A 452 6.59 -7.64 18.26
CA GLY A 452 7.62 -7.01 17.43
C GLY A 452 9.02 -7.59 17.60
N ARG A 453 9.21 -8.52 18.56
CA ARG A 453 10.47 -9.25 18.78
C ARG A 453 10.22 -10.73 19.07
N ILE A 454 11.21 -11.56 18.76
CA ILE A 454 11.24 -12.96 19.21
C ILE A 454 11.79 -12.98 20.64
N ALA A 455 10.90 -12.83 21.63
CA ALA A 455 11.26 -12.78 23.05
C ALA A 455 10.21 -13.48 23.93
N VAL A 456 10.66 -14.06 25.06
CA VAL A 456 9.75 -14.68 26.04
C VAL A 456 8.75 -13.64 26.55
N GLY A 457 7.47 -14.01 26.58
CA GLY A 457 6.37 -13.15 27.03
C GLY A 457 5.72 -12.32 25.93
N GLN A 458 6.29 -12.25 24.73
CA GLN A 458 5.66 -11.60 23.58
C GLN A 458 4.73 -12.54 22.81
N LEU A 459 3.79 -11.96 22.07
CA LEU A 459 2.89 -12.66 21.15
C LEU A 459 3.72 -13.38 20.08
N ALA A 460 3.37 -14.64 19.81
CA ALA A 460 4.06 -15.49 18.84
C ALA A 460 3.65 -15.14 17.39
N ASP A 461 4.09 -13.97 16.95
CA ASP A 461 3.93 -13.44 15.59
C ASP A 461 5.28 -13.53 14.86
N LEU A 462 5.38 -14.44 13.90
CA LEU A 462 6.65 -14.86 13.29
C LEU A 462 6.48 -15.09 11.79
N MET A 463 7.57 -14.96 11.04
CA MET A 463 7.61 -15.39 9.64
C MET A 463 8.94 -16.05 9.28
N VAL A 464 8.88 -17.00 8.34
CA VAL A 464 10.04 -17.67 7.74
C VAL A 464 10.14 -17.17 6.30
N PRO A 465 11.11 -16.32 5.97
CA PRO A 465 11.25 -15.81 4.60
C PRO A 465 11.78 -16.91 3.67
N ASP A 466 11.44 -16.79 2.39
CA ASP A 466 11.92 -17.69 1.33
C ASP A 466 13.40 -17.49 0.97
N ARG A 467 13.99 -16.40 1.45
CA ARG A 467 15.42 -16.08 1.37
C ARG A 467 15.88 -15.33 2.61
N ASP A 468 17.19 -15.31 2.83
CA ASP A 468 17.76 -14.57 3.95
C ASP A 468 17.81 -13.07 3.64
N PHE A 469 16.97 -12.30 4.32
CA PHE A 469 16.92 -10.83 4.20
C PHE A 469 18.26 -10.17 4.54
N PHE A 470 19.14 -10.76 5.36
CA PHE A 470 20.41 -10.12 5.72
C PHE A 470 21.53 -10.33 4.69
N THR A 471 21.39 -11.31 3.80
CA THR A 471 22.47 -11.72 2.89
C THR A 471 22.08 -11.76 1.41
N CYS A 472 20.79 -11.78 1.05
CA CYS A 472 20.35 -11.71 -0.35
C CYS A 472 20.80 -10.42 -1.04
N ALA A 473 20.85 -10.40 -2.38
CA ALA A 473 21.18 -9.18 -3.11
C ALA A 473 20.14 -8.08 -2.85
N GLU A 474 20.55 -6.82 -2.91
CA GLU A 474 19.66 -5.67 -2.66
C GLU A 474 18.43 -5.66 -3.59
N ASP A 475 18.64 -5.99 -4.87
CA ASP A 475 17.57 -6.02 -5.86
C ASP A 475 16.62 -7.23 -5.67
N ASP A 476 17.02 -8.25 -4.90
CA ASP A 476 16.19 -9.43 -4.58
C ASP A 476 15.27 -9.21 -3.38
N ILE A 477 15.48 -8.13 -2.60
CA ILE A 477 14.71 -7.85 -1.39
C ILE A 477 13.21 -7.75 -1.73
N VAL A 478 12.86 -7.00 -2.78
CA VAL A 478 11.46 -6.71 -3.16
C VAL A 478 10.64 -7.96 -3.51
N ASP A 479 11.33 -9.01 -3.95
CA ASP A 479 10.71 -10.27 -4.38
C ASP A 479 10.52 -11.26 -3.21
N THR A 480 10.89 -10.88 -1.97
CA THR A 480 10.84 -11.75 -0.78
C THR A 480 9.39 -12.11 -0.43
N THR A 481 9.18 -13.37 -0.05
CA THR A 481 7.88 -13.86 0.42
C THR A 481 8.05 -14.76 1.65
N ALA A 482 6.95 -15.10 2.32
CA ALA A 482 6.95 -16.03 3.43
C ALA A 482 6.75 -17.48 2.96
N LEU A 483 7.61 -18.37 3.45
CA LEU A 483 7.37 -19.82 3.44
C LEU A 483 6.44 -20.25 4.56
N LEU A 484 6.44 -19.51 5.68
CA LEU A 484 5.55 -19.74 6.82
C LEU A 484 5.25 -18.40 7.50
N THR A 485 4.00 -18.15 7.87
CA THR A 485 3.60 -17.02 8.72
C THR A 485 2.75 -17.51 9.87
N VAL A 486 3.05 -17.03 11.07
CA VAL A 486 2.41 -17.42 12.33
C VAL A 486 1.90 -16.16 13.02
N VAL A 487 0.64 -16.18 13.48
CA VAL A 487 0.04 -15.09 14.27
C VAL A 487 -0.56 -15.69 15.53
N GLY A 488 -0.12 -15.20 16.69
CA GLY A 488 -0.54 -15.72 17.99
C GLY A 488 -0.32 -17.23 18.16
N GLY A 489 0.74 -17.78 17.56
CA GLY A 489 1.03 -19.22 17.58
C GLY A 489 0.22 -20.07 16.59
N LYS A 490 -0.70 -19.48 15.82
CA LYS A 490 -1.44 -20.14 14.74
C LYS A 490 -0.72 -19.95 13.42
N ILE A 491 -0.44 -21.04 12.70
CA ILE A 491 0.04 -20.96 11.32
C ILE A 491 -1.11 -20.43 10.45
N VAL A 492 -0.90 -19.26 9.85
CA VAL A 492 -1.87 -18.59 8.97
C VAL A 492 -1.45 -18.61 7.50
N TRP A 493 -0.19 -18.95 7.22
CA TRP A 493 0.34 -19.18 5.88
C TRP A 493 1.42 -20.25 5.88
N GLY A 494 1.37 -21.14 4.88
CA GLY A 494 2.40 -22.12 4.57
C GLY A 494 2.58 -22.27 3.06
N ALA A 495 3.83 -22.26 2.60
CA ALA A 495 4.21 -22.43 1.20
C ALA A 495 5.47 -23.30 1.07
N GLY A 496 5.71 -23.82 -0.14
CA GLY A 496 6.86 -24.68 -0.42
C GLY A 496 6.90 -25.89 0.53
N PRO A 497 8.00 -26.11 1.28
CA PRO A 497 8.11 -27.21 2.25
C PRO A 497 7.03 -27.22 3.33
N PHE A 498 6.43 -26.07 3.63
CA PHE A 498 5.41 -25.94 4.69
C PHE A 498 3.98 -25.91 4.16
N ALA A 499 3.75 -26.19 2.87
CA ALA A 499 2.42 -26.15 2.27
C ALA A 499 1.40 -27.06 2.98
N SER A 500 1.84 -28.19 3.56
CA SER A 500 0.97 -29.09 4.34
C SER A 500 0.49 -28.50 5.68
N HIS A 501 1.06 -27.38 6.13
CA HIS A 501 0.61 -26.67 7.32
C HIS A 501 -0.36 -25.52 7.02
N ASP A 502 -0.56 -25.24 5.75
CA ASP A 502 -1.41 -24.16 5.30
C ASP A 502 -2.89 -24.45 5.53
N ALA A 503 -3.66 -23.40 5.83
CA ALA A 503 -5.11 -23.49 6.00
C ALA A 503 -5.79 -22.89 4.76
N PRO A 504 -6.32 -23.71 3.83
CA PRO A 504 -6.94 -23.19 2.63
C PRO A 504 -8.20 -22.40 2.99
N ILE A 505 -8.45 -21.34 2.23
CA ILE A 505 -9.68 -20.55 2.29
C ILE A 505 -10.55 -20.87 1.06
N PRO A 506 -11.88 -20.65 1.12
CA PRO A 506 -12.72 -20.76 -0.06
C PRO A 506 -12.16 -19.93 -1.22
N PRO A 507 -12.37 -20.33 -2.48
CA PRO A 507 -11.90 -19.56 -3.63
C PRO A 507 -12.38 -18.11 -3.60
N ALA A 508 -11.59 -17.21 -4.19
CA ALA A 508 -11.95 -15.81 -4.29
C ALA A 508 -13.27 -15.66 -5.06
N MET A 509 -14.18 -14.85 -4.51
CA MET A 509 -15.48 -14.56 -5.09
C MET A 509 -15.53 -13.11 -5.57
N PRO A 510 -16.19 -12.83 -6.70
CA PRO A 510 -16.93 -13.75 -7.56
C PRO A 510 -16.03 -14.65 -8.43
N ASP A 511 -16.63 -15.58 -9.18
CA ASP A 511 -15.89 -16.52 -10.05
C ASP A 511 -15.02 -15.84 -11.12
N TRP A 512 -15.34 -14.60 -11.50
CA TRP A 512 -14.56 -13.78 -12.43
C TRP A 512 -13.55 -12.86 -11.73
N SER A 513 -13.37 -12.98 -10.41
CA SER A 513 -12.41 -12.17 -9.64
C SER A 513 -10.99 -12.30 -10.23
N PRO A 514 -10.28 -11.16 -10.46
CA PRO A 514 -8.89 -11.19 -10.92
C PRO A 514 -7.96 -11.99 -9.99
N VAL A 515 -8.26 -12.04 -8.69
CA VAL A 515 -7.46 -12.74 -7.67
C VAL A 515 -7.42 -14.25 -7.92
N ARG A 516 -8.43 -14.84 -8.57
CA ARG A 516 -8.43 -16.28 -8.89
C ARG A 516 -7.36 -16.67 -9.88
N GLU A 517 -7.11 -15.82 -10.86
CA GLU A 517 -6.10 -16.05 -11.90
C GLU A 517 -4.75 -15.47 -11.47
N TYR A 518 -4.71 -14.20 -11.07
CA TYR A 518 -3.46 -13.48 -10.91
C TYR A 518 -2.94 -13.43 -9.47
N GLY A 519 -3.73 -13.84 -8.48
CA GLY A 519 -3.38 -13.70 -7.07
C GLY A 519 -3.17 -12.24 -6.65
N GLY A 520 -2.18 -12.01 -5.79
CA GLY A 520 -1.77 -10.67 -5.31
C GLY A 520 -0.50 -10.14 -5.98
N TYR A 521 0.36 -9.49 -5.19
CA TYR A 521 1.56 -8.79 -5.66
C TYR A 521 2.46 -9.75 -6.44
N GLY A 522 2.79 -9.41 -7.69
CA GLY A 522 3.66 -10.24 -8.54
C GLY A 522 3.10 -11.64 -8.87
N GLY A 523 1.85 -11.95 -8.50
CA GLY A 523 1.27 -13.29 -8.64
C GLY A 523 1.07 -13.73 -10.10
N TRP A 524 1.09 -12.79 -11.04
CA TRP A 524 1.14 -13.03 -12.49
C TRP A 524 2.33 -13.89 -12.94
N GLY A 525 3.39 -13.97 -12.13
CA GLY A 525 4.53 -14.86 -12.36
C GLY A 525 4.21 -16.34 -12.12
N ALA A 526 3.29 -16.66 -11.20
CA ALA A 526 2.96 -18.04 -10.85
C ALA A 526 2.07 -18.73 -11.89
N THR A 527 1.24 -17.98 -12.62
CA THR A 527 0.46 -18.47 -13.77
C THR A 527 1.32 -18.73 -15.01
N GLN A 528 2.62 -18.41 -14.96
CA GLN A 528 3.58 -18.70 -16.03
C GLN A 528 3.99 -20.19 -16.11
N ARG A 529 3.36 -21.12 -15.39
CA ARG A 529 3.76 -22.54 -15.44
C ARG A 529 3.28 -23.34 -16.66
N ASN A 530 2.48 -22.75 -17.56
CA ASN A 530 1.87 -23.47 -18.70
C ASN A 530 1.93 -22.71 -20.05
N GLY A 531 3.09 -22.24 -20.51
CA GLY A 531 3.25 -21.90 -21.95
C GLY A 531 2.41 -20.72 -22.49
N ALA A 532 1.77 -19.95 -21.61
CA ALA A 532 0.63 -19.08 -21.96
C ALA A 532 1.04 -17.76 -22.63
N PRO A 533 0.10 -17.04 -23.31
CA PRO A 533 0.38 -15.76 -23.99
C PRO A 533 1.04 -14.67 -23.12
N LEU A 534 0.93 -14.72 -21.79
CA LEU A 534 1.67 -13.83 -20.87
C LEU A 534 3.19 -14.06 -20.91
N GLN A 535 3.65 -15.30 -21.11
CA GLN A 535 5.06 -15.60 -21.36
C GLN A 535 5.53 -15.01 -22.70
N ARG A 536 4.67 -15.05 -23.73
CA ARG A 536 4.97 -14.42 -25.02
C ARG A 536 5.08 -12.91 -24.89
N ALA A 537 4.18 -12.26 -24.16
CA ALA A 537 4.22 -10.83 -23.91
C ALA A 537 5.46 -10.43 -23.10
N ALA A 538 5.76 -11.15 -22.01
CA ALA A 538 6.94 -10.91 -21.18
C ALA A 538 8.25 -11.12 -21.96
N ALA A 539 8.36 -12.22 -22.70
CA ALA A 539 9.53 -12.51 -23.53
C ALA A 539 9.69 -11.50 -24.68
N ALA A 540 8.59 -11.12 -25.35
CA ALA A 540 8.62 -10.11 -26.41
C ALA A 540 9.07 -8.73 -25.89
N ALA A 541 8.61 -8.35 -24.69
CA ALA A 541 9.04 -7.14 -24.00
C ALA A 541 10.54 -7.19 -23.65
N MET A 542 11.03 -8.32 -23.12
CA MET A 542 12.45 -8.53 -22.81
C MET A 542 13.36 -8.48 -24.05
N CYS A 543 12.84 -8.84 -25.23
CA CYS A 543 13.57 -8.82 -26.50
C CYS A 543 13.43 -7.51 -27.29
N GLY A 544 12.61 -6.56 -26.85
CA GLY A 544 12.33 -5.32 -27.59
C GLY A 544 11.70 -5.54 -28.98
N CYS A 545 11.08 -6.69 -29.25
CA CYS A 545 10.57 -7.03 -30.58
C CYS A 545 9.12 -6.53 -30.75
N ALA A 546 8.94 -5.44 -31.49
CA ALA A 546 7.62 -4.86 -31.79
C ALA A 546 6.81 -5.62 -32.85
N ASN A 547 7.41 -6.59 -33.56
CA ASN A 547 6.76 -7.34 -34.63
C ASN A 547 6.89 -8.86 -34.44
N ALA A 548 5.91 -9.61 -34.92
CA ALA A 548 6.02 -11.06 -35.06
C ALA A 548 7.14 -11.39 -36.06
N CYS A 549 8.32 -11.74 -35.56
CA CYS A 549 9.45 -12.11 -36.40
C CYS A 549 9.22 -13.53 -36.95
N ASN A 550 8.61 -13.64 -38.14
CA ASN A 550 8.40 -14.91 -38.83
C ASN A 550 9.67 -15.46 -39.52
N VAL A 551 10.82 -14.84 -39.33
CA VAL A 551 12.02 -15.16 -40.14
C VAL A 551 12.78 -16.39 -39.62
N HIS A 552 12.64 -16.76 -38.35
CA HIS A 552 13.09 -18.06 -37.83
C HIS A 552 12.16 -18.53 -36.72
N GLN A 553 11.62 -19.75 -36.84
CA GLN A 553 10.69 -20.41 -35.89
C GLN A 553 11.37 -20.75 -34.54
N HIS A 554 11.98 -19.77 -33.88
CA HIS A 554 12.36 -19.93 -32.48
C HIS A 554 11.18 -19.58 -31.60
N ALA A 555 10.57 -20.61 -31.02
CA ALA A 555 9.58 -20.44 -29.96
C ALA A 555 10.29 -20.02 -28.65
N HIS A 556 10.99 -18.87 -28.64
CA HIS A 556 11.72 -18.38 -27.47
C HIS A 556 10.82 -18.27 -26.24
N ALA A 557 9.57 -17.85 -26.41
CA ALA A 557 8.60 -17.83 -25.33
C ALA A 557 8.27 -19.24 -24.79
N SER A 558 8.22 -20.26 -25.66
CA SER A 558 8.02 -21.66 -25.26
C SER A 558 9.28 -22.27 -24.63
N ALA A 559 10.47 -21.88 -25.10
CA ALA A 559 11.74 -22.29 -24.50
C ALA A 559 11.94 -21.64 -23.11
N TRP A 560 11.72 -20.33 -23.00
CA TRP A 560 11.71 -19.60 -21.71
C TRP A 560 10.67 -20.16 -20.74
N GLY A 561 9.51 -20.54 -21.27
CA GLY A 561 8.43 -21.16 -20.50
C GLY A 561 8.64 -22.63 -20.13
N SER A 562 9.76 -23.25 -20.51
CA SER A 562 10.11 -24.64 -20.19
C SER A 562 11.06 -24.71 -18.98
N ALA A 563 11.17 -25.88 -18.34
CA ALA A 563 12.03 -26.08 -17.15
C ALA A 563 13.53 -26.10 -17.50
N LEU A 564 14.06 -24.95 -17.91
CA LEU A 564 15.49 -24.74 -18.19
C LEU A 564 16.23 -24.30 -16.91
N PRO A 565 17.50 -24.68 -16.75
CA PRO A 565 18.30 -24.36 -15.57
C PRO A 565 18.91 -22.95 -15.65
N THR A 566 18.08 -21.94 -15.90
CA THR A 566 18.49 -20.53 -15.95
C THR A 566 17.57 -19.70 -15.06
N SER A 567 18.13 -18.95 -14.12
CA SER A 567 17.38 -18.15 -13.13
C SER A 567 17.01 -16.75 -13.61
N ASP A 568 17.59 -16.29 -14.72
CA ASP A 568 17.39 -14.93 -15.23
C ASP A 568 17.45 -14.87 -16.77
N ALA A 569 16.93 -13.79 -17.34
CA ALA A 569 16.82 -13.60 -18.78
C ALA A 569 18.20 -13.49 -19.45
N LYS A 570 19.20 -12.85 -18.83
CA LYS A 570 20.54 -12.74 -19.40
C LYS A 570 21.25 -14.09 -19.47
N GLY A 571 21.05 -14.95 -18.48
CA GLY A 571 21.53 -16.34 -18.48
C GLY A 571 20.85 -17.19 -19.55
N PHE A 572 19.53 -17.04 -19.71
CA PHE A 572 18.80 -17.69 -20.81
C PHE A 572 19.32 -17.25 -22.18
N TRP A 573 19.35 -15.94 -22.45
CA TRP A 573 19.82 -15.42 -23.75
C TRP A 573 21.32 -15.63 -23.97
N GLY A 574 22.12 -15.59 -22.90
CA GLY A 574 23.54 -15.87 -22.93
C GLY A 574 23.84 -17.30 -23.36
N THR A 575 23.01 -18.27 -22.96
CA THR A 575 23.13 -19.67 -23.38
C THR A 575 22.98 -19.82 -24.90
N PHE A 576 22.22 -18.94 -25.55
CA PHE A 576 22.01 -18.92 -27.00
C PHE A 576 22.89 -17.91 -27.75
N GLY A 577 23.84 -17.23 -27.07
CA GLY A 577 24.68 -16.20 -27.68
C GLY A 577 23.93 -14.91 -28.04
N CYS A 578 22.75 -14.69 -27.47
CA CYS A 578 21.87 -13.56 -27.75
C CYS A 578 21.77 -12.56 -26.58
N SER A 579 22.71 -12.59 -25.63
CA SER A 579 22.67 -11.73 -24.43
C SER A 579 22.61 -10.23 -24.74
N CYS A 580 23.06 -9.80 -25.92
CA CYS A 580 22.96 -8.43 -26.41
C CYS A 580 21.53 -7.95 -26.73
N TRP A 581 20.56 -8.86 -26.83
CA TRP A 581 19.14 -8.55 -27.10
C TRP A 581 18.28 -8.54 -25.83
N ALA A 582 18.84 -8.94 -24.69
CA ALA A 582 18.16 -8.93 -23.41
C ALA A 582 18.31 -7.53 -22.79
N VAL A 583 17.22 -6.76 -22.76
CA VAL A 583 17.19 -5.43 -22.12
C VAL A 583 17.09 -5.56 -20.62
#